data_AF-A0A2R6AHK0-F1
#
_entry.id   AF-A0A2R6AHK0-F1
#
_cell.length_a   1.000
_cell.length_b   1.000
_cell.length_c   1.000
_cell.angle_alpha   90.00
_cell.angle_beta   90.00
_cell.angle_gamma   90.00
#
_symmetry.space_group_name_H-M   'P 1'
#
loop_
_entity.id
_entity.type
_entity.pdbx_description
1 polymer ?
#
loop_
_entity_poly.entity_id
_entity_poly.type
_entity_poly.pdbx_seq_one_letter_code
_entity_poly.pdbx_strand_id
1 'polypeptide(L)'
;MRFDPTVWIPVLKRVYPEIQKETPVALYDSQIIYAVVGVAFESKDIDLLIPQPVSPTIFIEAYRRAFGESEARLEVISRKIDHAVYHIFTSRGGSSRGLRSAK
;
A
#
# COMPACT_ATOMS: atom_id res chain seq x y z
N MET A 1 -11.50 -10.14 -9.72
CA MET A 1 -10.65 -8.94 -9.53
C MET A 1 -9.33 -9.24 -10.22
N ARG A 2 -8.82 -8.34 -11.07
CA ARG A 2 -7.48 -8.56 -11.68
C ARG A 2 -6.44 -8.00 -10.72
N PHE A 3 -5.52 -8.86 -10.28
CA PHE A 3 -4.41 -8.54 -9.38
C PHE A 3 -3.19 -8.04 -10.17
N ASP A 4 -3.46 -7.36 -11.27
CA ASP A 4 -2.47 -6.94 -12.26
C ASP A 4 -1.48 -5.92 -11.66
N PRO A 5 -0.18 -5.98 -12.00
CA PRO A 5 0.82 -4.99 -11.60
C PRO A 5 0.40 -3.52 -11.78
N THR A 6 -0.39 -3.23 -12.82
CA THR A 6 -0.93 -1.89 -13.09
C THR A 6 -1.88 -1.36 -12.01
N VAL A 7 -2.35 -2.22 -11.11
CA VAL A 7 -3.20 -1.84 -9.96
C VAL A 7 -2.34 -1.52 -8.74
N TRP A 8 -1.45 -2.43 -8.33
CA TRP A 8 -0.74 -2.29 -7.06
C TRP A 8 0.54 -1.43 -7.16
N ILE A 9 1.25 -1.42 -8.29
CA ILE A 9 2.49 -0.64 -8.45
C ILE A 9 2.26 0.87 -8.23
N PRO A 10 1.24 1.50 -8.84
CA PRO A 10 0.99 2.93 -8.62
C PRO A 10 0.67 3.26 -7.17
N VAL A 11 -0.02 2.35 -6.47
CA VAL A 11 -0.30 2.48 -5.03
C VAL A 11 0.99 2.39 -4.24
N LEU A 12 1.80 1.34 -4.47
CA LEU A 12 3.09 1.17 -3.79
C LEU A 12 3.98 2.40 -3.97
N LYS A 13 4.19 2.86 -5.21
CA LYS A 13 5.09 3.98 -5.52
C LYS A 13 4.70 5.29 -4.83
N ARG A 14 3.41 5.50 -4.55
CA ARG A 14 2.93 6.73 -3.90
C ARG A 14 2.85 6.59 -2.38
N VAL A 15 2.39 5.45 -1.88
CA VAL A 15 2.13 5.26 -0.45
C VAL A 15 3.41 4.88 0.31
N TYR A 16 4.28 4.05 -0.27
CA TYR A 16 5.47 3.57 0.41
C TYR A 16 6.40 4.69 0.90
N PRO A 17 6.69 5.75 0.11
CA PRO A 17 7.47 6.88 0.61
C PRO A 17 6.79 7.65 1.75
N GLU A 18 5.45 7.70 1.79
CA GLU A 18 4.70 8.35 2.87
C GLU A 18 4.73 7.54 4.17
N ILE A 19 4.80 6.21 4.09
CA ILE A 19 5.01 5.32 5.25
C ILE A 19 6.44 5.48 5.77
N GLN A 20 7.43 5.55 4.87
CA GLN A 20 8.85 5.69 5.24
C GLN A 20 9.17 6.95 6.06
N LYS A 21 8.36 8.00 5.97
CA LYS A 21 8.50 9.21 6.80
C LYS A 21 8.14 8.99 8.27
N GLU A 22 7.31 7.99 8.56
CA GLU A 22 6.74 7.74 9.89
C GLU A 22 7.43 6.57 10.59
N THR A 23 7.89 5.57 9.84
CA THR A 23 8.53 4.36 10.40
C THR A 23 9.47 3.71 9.38
N PRO A 24 10.55 3.04 9.81
CA PRO A 24 11.28 2.14 8.94
C PRO A 24 10.35 1.07 8.34
N VAL A 25 10.43 0.89 7.03
CA VAL A 25 9.62 -0.11 6.31
C VAL A 25 10.45 -0.73 5.20
N ALA A 26 10.37 -2.05 5.07
CA ALA A 26 10.98 -2.80 3.96
C ALA A 26 9.90 -3.51 3.14
N LEU A 27 10.16 -3.68 1.85
CA LEU A 27 9.33 -4.54 1.00
C LEU A 27 9.58 -6.01 1.32
N TYR A 28 8.56 -6.83 1.16
CA TYR A 28 8.64 -8.27 1.31
C TYR A 28 8.01 -9.00 0.12
N ASP A 29 8.17 -10.31 0.08
CA ASP A 29 7.59 -11.20 -0.93
C ASP A 29 7.82 -10.68 -2.37
N SER A 30 6.85 -10.84 -3.27
CA SER A 30 6.93 -10.47 -4.68
C SER A 30 7.29 -8.99 -4.93
N GLN A 31 6.98 -8.10 -3.99
CA GLN A 31 7.32 -6.68 -4.10
C GLN A 31 8.84 -6.44 -4.03
N ILE A 32 9.62 -7.29 -3.35
CA ILE A 32 11.09 -7.17 -3.37
C ILE A 32 11.65 -7.47 -4.77
N ILE A 33 11.07 -8.44 -5.47
CA ILE A 33 11.49 -8.81 -6.82
C ILE A 33 11.24 -7.64 -7.77
N TYR A 34 10.07 -7.01 -7.67
CA TYR A 34 9.77 -5.81 -8.45
C TYR A 34 10.76 -4.68 -8.19
N ALA A 35 11.07 -4.38 -6.92
CA ALA A 35 11.95 -3.27 -6.57
C ALA A 35 13.41 -3.49 -6.99
N VAL A 36 13.89 -4.73 -6.97
CA VAL A 36 15.29 -5.06 -7.24
C VAL A 36 15.56 -5.34 -8.71
N VAL A 37 14.68 -6.10 -9.37
CA VAL A 37 14.90 -6.56 -10.76
C VAL A 37 13.89 -5.99 -11.77
N GLY A 38 12.91 -5.21 -11.33
CA GLY A 38 11.91 -4.60 -12.20
C GLY A 38 10.84 -5.55 -12.75
N VAL A 39 10.82 -6.81 -12.30
CA VAL A 39 9.83 -7.82 -12.71
C VAL A 39 8.65 -7.80 -11.74
N ALA A 40 7.46 -7.52 -12.27
CA ALA A 40 6.24 -7.45 -11.47
C ALA A 40 5.35 -8.68 -11.67
N PHE A 41 4.92 -9.28 -10.57
CA PHE A 41 3.95 -10.36 -10.55
C PHE A 41 2.56 -9.85 -10.20
N GLU A 42 1.55 -10.65 -10.56
CA GLU A 42 0.21 -10.42 -10.03
C GLU A 42 0.22 -10.58 -8.50
N SER A 43 -0.35 -9.60 -7.79
CA SER A 43 -0.42 -9.62 -6.34
C SER A 43 -1.70 -8.93 -5.86
N LYS A 44 -2.34 -9.53 -4.85
CA LYS A 44 -3.59 -9.05 -4.26
C LYS A 44 -3.35 -8.02 -3.16
N ASP A 45 -2.11 -7.93 -2.68
CA ASP A 45 -1.65 -7.22 -1.51
C ASP A 45 -0.30 -6.53 -1.77
N ILE A 46 0.12 -5.71 -0.82
CA ILE A 46 1.46 -5.13 -0.78
C ILE A 46 2.08 -5.56 0.54
N ASP A 47 3.08 -6.45 0.47
CA ASP A 47 3.71 -7.00 1.66
C ASP A 47 4.83 -6.10 2.18
N LEU A 48 4.73 -5.74 3.46
CA LEU A 48 5.63 -4.81 4.14
C LEU A 48 6.15 -5.43 5.44
N LEU A 49 7.45 -5.29 5.69
CA LEU A 49 8.07 -5.55 6.98
C LEU A 49 8.23 -4.23 7.74
N ILE A 50 7.61 -4.15 8.92
CA ILE A 50 7.61 -2.95 9.75
C ILE A 50 7.93 -3.35 11.20
N PRO A 51 8.95 -2.72 11.83
CA PRO A 51 9.25 -2.95 13.23
C PRO A 51 8.03 -2.71 14.12
N GLN A 52 7.77 -3.64 15.04
CA GLN A 52 6.71 -3.48 16.03
C GLN A 52 7.25 -2.85 17.32
N PRO A 53 6.43 -2.08 18.05
CA PRO A 53 5.02 -1.78 17.77
C PRO A 53 4.85 -0.65 16.75
N VAL A 54 3.79 -0.72 15.94
CA VAL A 54 3.39 0.37 15.05
C VAL A 54 1.90 0.68 15.20
N SER A 55 1.54 1.96 15.13
CA SER A 55 0.12 2.35 15.06
C SER A 55 -0.42 2.04 13.67
N PRO A 56 -1.55 1.33 13.52
CA PRO A 56 -2.18 1.11 12.22
C PRO A 56 -2.58 2.40 11.50
N THR A 57 -2.75 3.51 12.24
CA THR A 57 -3.14 4.80 11.68
C THR A 57 -2.12 5.34 10.67
N ILE A 58 -0.85 4.91 10.75
CA ILE A 58 0.16 5.36 9.79
C ILE A 58 -0.21 4.98 8.35
N PHE A 59 -0.88 3.84 8.14
CA PHE A 59 -1.17 3.34 6.80
C PHE A 59 -2.26 4.16 6.12
N ILE A 60 -3.30 4.52 6.86
CA ILE A 60 -4.37 5.37 6.36
C ILE A 60 -3.88 6.80 6.14
N GLU A 61 -3.11 7.38 7.07
CA GLU A 61 -2.58 8.73 6.89
C GLU A 61 -1.59 8.83 5.72
N ALA A 62 -0.73 7.81 5.56
CA ALA A 62 0.15 7.73 4.39
C ALA A 62 -0.65 7.66 3.08
N TYR A 63 -1.72 6.86 3.03
CA TYR A 63 -2.61 6.81 1.87
C TYR A 63 -3.26 8.17 1.58
N ARG A 64 -3.82 8.81 2.60
CA ARG A 64 -4.48 10.13 2.49
C ARG A 64 -3.54 11.18 1.91
N ARG A 65 -2.30 11.25 2.41
CA ARG A 65 -1.26 12.15 1.88
C ARG A 65 -0.88 11.82 0.43
N ALA A 66 -0.68 10.54 0.13
CA ALA A 66 -0.27 10.07 -1.19
C ALA A 66 -1.30 10.37 -2.30
N PHE A 67 -2.59 10.43 -1.95
CA PHE A 67 -3.67 10.61 -2.92
C PHE A 67 -4.47 11.91 -2.77
N GLY A 68 -4.21 12.70 -1.74
CA GLY A 68 -4.98 13.92 -1.42
C GLY A 68 -6.44 13.60 -1.12
N GLU A 69 -6.68 12.54 -0.33
CA GLU A 69 -8.02 12.01 -0.06
C GLU A 69 -8.31 12.10 1.44
N SER A 70 -9.45 12.66 1.83
CA SER A 70 -9.87 12.72 3.24
C SER A 70 -10.67 11.47 3.65
N GLU A 71 -11.45 10.94 2.72
CA GLU A 71 -12.37 9.82 2.91
C GLU A 71 -11.68 8.48 2.59
N ALA A 72 -11.00 7.92 3.58
CA ALA A 72 -10.51 6.55 3.56
C ALA A 72 -10.95 5.82 4.85
N ARG A 73 -11.17 4.51 4.76
CA ARG A 73 -11.48 3.66 5.91
C ARG A 73 -10.45 2.56 6.02
N LEU A 74 -9.89 2.40 7.21
CA LEU A 74 -9.01 1.29 7.56
C LEU A 74 -9.81 0.21 8.30
N GLU A 75 -9.77 -1.02 7.82
CA GLU A 75 -10.24 -2.20 8.57
C GLU A 75 -9.06 -3.07 8.96
N VAL A 76 -9.03 -3.49 10.22
CA VAL A 76 -8.03 -4.43 10.76
C VAL A 76 -8.66 -5.82 10.75
N ILE A 77 -8.14 -6.74 9.94
CA ILE A 77 -8.72 -8.08 9.80
C ILE A 77 -8.06 -9.06 10.77
N SER A 78 -6.74 -8.98 10.89
CA SER A 78 -5.96 -9.84 11.78
C SER A 78 -4.79 -9.07 12.34
N ARG A 79 -4.50 -9.29 13.62
CA ARG A 79 -3.28 -8.80 14.27
C ARG A 79 -2.77 -9.87 15.23
N LYS A 80 -1.70 -10.54 14.82
CA LYS A 80 -0.84 -11.39 15.66
C LYS A 80 0.47 -10.66 15.90
N ILE A 81 1.31 -11.19 16.79
CA ILE A 81 2.58 -10.56 17.18
C ILE A 81 3.51 -10.31 15.98
N ASP A 82 3.42 -11.18 14.96
CA ASP A 82 4.28 -11.23 13.77
C ASP A 82 3.56 -10.88 12.46
N HIS A 83 2.24 -10.74 12.47
CA HIS A 83 1.46 -10.62 11.25
C HIS A 83 0.24 -9.74 11.45
N ALA A 84 0.04 -8.78 10.55
CA ALA A 84 -1.16 -7.95 10.54
C ALA A 84 -1.68 -7.76 9.12
N VAL A 85 -3.01 -7.86 8.96
CA VAL A 85 -3.69 -7.63 7.68
C VAL A 85 -4.62 -6.44 7.83
N TYR A 86 -4.42 -5.47 6.95
CA TYR A 86 -5.20 -4.25 6.89
C TYR A 86 -5.83 -4.10 5.51
N HIS A 87 -7.10 -3.71 5.48
CA HIS A 87 -7.75 -3.25 4.26
C HIS A 87 -7.95 -1.74 4.34
N ILE A 88 -7.54 -1.04 3.27
CA ILE A 88 -7.84 0.38 3.09
C ILE A 88 -8.92 0.49 2.01
N PHE A 89 -10.11 0.90 2.41
CA PHE A 89 -11.22 1.21 1.51
C PHE A 89 -11.19 2.68 1.15
N THR A 90 -11.28 2.97 -0.14
CA THR A 90 -11.03 4.29 -0.71
C THR A 90 -12.06 4.57 -1.78
N SER A 91 -12.36 5.84 -2.02
CA SER A 91 -13.29 6.25 -3.09
C SER A 91 -12.74 5.94 -4.49
N ARG A 92 -11.41 5.76 -4.60
CA ARG A 92 -10.69 5.48 -5.86
C ARG A 92 -10.59 4.00 -6.22
N GLY A 93 -11.22 3.11 -5.45
CA GLY A 93 -11.11 1.65 -5.57
C GLY A 93 -11.01 1.12 -7.01
N GLY A 94 -9.88 0.49 -7.34
CA GLY A 94 -9.67 -0.38 -8.52
C GLY A 94 -9.83 0.24 -9.91
N SER A 95 -10.06 1.55 -10.04
CA SER A 95 -10.27 2.18 -11.34
C SER A 95 -8.97 2.74 -11.90
N SER A 96 -8.41 2.04 -12.89
CA SER A 96 -7.32 2.54 -13.76
C SER A 96 -7.62 3.89 -14.44
N ARG A 97 -8.84 4.42 -14.31
CA ARG A 97 -9.23 5.74 -14.83
C ARG A 97 -8.85 6.90 -13.92
N GLY A 98 -8.65 6.68 -12.62
CA GLY A 98 -8.32 7.75 -11.66
C GLY A 98 -6.88 8.28 -11.72
N LEU A 99 -5.99 7.56 -12.42
CA LEU A 99 -4.57 7.92 -12.57
C LEU A 99 -4.28 8.80 -13.80
N ARG A 100 -5.29 9.08 -14.64
CA ARG A 100 -5.18 9.96 -15.81
C ARG A 100 -5.67 11.38 -15.53
N SER A 101 -5.15 12.04 -14.50
CA SER A 101 -5.19 13.50 -14.48
C SER A 101 -4.16 14.07 -13.50
N ALA A 102 -2.97 14.26 -14.03
CA ALA A 102 -2.04 15.30 -13.60
C ALA A 102 -1.24 15.66 -14.86
N LYS A 103 -1.83 16.54 -15.68
CA LYS A 103 -1.11 17.33 -16.68
C LYS A 103 -0.84 18.69 -16.06
#